data_AF-A0A2V7DXT8-F1
#
_entry.id   AF-A0A2V7DXT8-F1
#
_cell.length_a   1.000
_cell.length_b   1.000
_cell.length_c   1.000
_cell.angle_alpha   90.00
_cell.angle_beta   90.00
_cell.angle_gamma   90.00
#
_symmetry.space_group_name_H-M   'P 1'
#
loop_
_entity.id
_entity.type
_entity.pdbx_description
1 polymer ?
#
loop_
_entity_poly.entity_id
_entity_poly.type
_entity_poly.pdbx_seq_one_letter_code
_entity_poly.pdbx_strand_id
1 'polypeptide(L)'
;LDFFAGQLEAHLPVRVDKVLLGDLATVARQKHAGRWRAAVTSFCHLPEVERLLSGRGVPVIALLAEAHLETLHRLAQLPSGTRVGVASAAVATAHNLEHSIANAGLPNIVLVGASPAQGAALGRLVRRVDVIVCPTAAAEWVRALAGPAVQVMIDDRALDQRAIEMLAALLVRQNGDRPAAAPPAGQRRLSPRPSNGRQRGRGGTRATVRGQ
;
A
#
# COMPACT_ATOMS: atom_id res chain seq x y z
N LEU A 1 -5.16 -6.34 7.29
CA LEU A 1 -4.62 -5.57 6.14
C LEU A 1 -5.60 -4.48 5.68
N ASP A 2 -6.89 -4.69 5.91
CA ASP A 2 -8.01 -3.88 5.42
C ASP A 2 -7.93 -2.42 5.86
N PHE A 3 -7.53 -2.17 7.11
CA PHE A 3 -7.29 -0.81 7.62
C PHE A 3 -6.25 -0.04 6.79
N PHE A 4 -5.04 -0.58 6.60
CA PHE A 4 -3.99 0.05 5.80
C PHE A 4 -4.33 0.16 4.32
N ALA A 5 -5.07 -0.82 3.77
CA ALA A 5 -5.59 -0.71 2.41
C ALA A 5 -6.57 0.47 2.27
N GLY A 6 -7.51 0.61 3.20
CA GLY A 6 -8.44 1.74 3.25
C GLY A 6 -7.72 3.09 3.41
N GLN A 7 -6.67 3.16 4.23
CA GLN A 7 -5.85 4.39 4.33
C GLN A 7 -5.17 4.74 3.00
N LEU A 8 -4.60 3.77 2.28
CA LEU A 8 -3.98 4.01 0.98
C LEU A 8 -5.02 4.40 -0.08
N GLU A 9 -6.17 3.71 -0.16
CA GLU A 9 -7.23 3.99 -1.13
C GLU A 9 -7.97 5.31 -0.87
N ALA A 10 -7.99 5.79 0.39
CA ALA A 10 -8.54 7.11 0.72
C ALA A 10 -7.67 8.28 0.26
N HIS A 11 -6.34 8.09 0.19
CA HIS A 11 -5.39 9.15 -0.17
C HIS A 11 -4.84 9.04 -1.60
N LEU A 12 -4.93 7.87 -2.23
CA LEU A 12 -4.36 7.58 -3.55
C LEU A 12 -5.44 7.02 -4.49
N PRO A 13 -5.54 7.50 -5.75
CA PRO A 13 -6.48 6.98 -6.74
C PRO A 13 -6.00 5.65 -7.32
N VAL A 14 -5.91 4.63 -6.47
CA VAL A 14 -5.40 3.28 -6.75
C VAL A 14 -6.36 2.21 -6.25
N ARG A 15 -6.11 0.95 -6.60
CA ARG A 15 -6.72 -0.22 -5.95
C ARG A 15 -5.63 -1.01 -5.24
N VAL A 16 -5.90 -1.41 -3.99
CA VAL A 16 -4.95 -2.14 -3.15
C VAL A 16 -5.30 -3.62 -3.11
N ASP A 17 -4.49 -4.42 -3.80
CA ASP A 17 -4.50 -5.87 -3.67
C ASP A 17 -3.90 -6.27 -2.30
N LYS A 18 -4.74 -6.67 -1.35
CA LYS A 18 -4.33 -7.18 -0.04
C LYS A 18 -3.79 -8.61 -0.19
N VAL A 19 -2.53 -8.83 0.14
CA VAL A 19 -1.86 -10.15 0.04
C VAL A 19 -1.08 -10.42 1.33
N LEU A 20 -1.26 -11.61 1.92
CA LEU A 20 -0.45 -12.05 3.06
C LEU A 20 0.92 -12.51 2.56
N LEU A 21 1.96 -12.34 3.38
CA LEU A 21 3.34 -12.64 2.99
C LEU A 21 3.54 -14.10 2.56
N GLY A 22 2.91 -15.05 3.25
CA GLY A 22 2.94 -16.48 2.90
C GLY A 22 2.28 -16.81 1.54
N ASP A 23 1.30 -16.01 1.11
CA ASP A 23 0.60 -16.20 -0.16
C ASP A 23 1.28 -15.47 -1.33
N LEU A 24 2.16 -14.50 -1.05
CA LEU A 24 2.75 -13.59 -2.04
C LEU A 24 3.43 -14.34 -3.20
N ALA A 25 4.18 -15.41 -2.90
CA ALA A 25 4.84 -16.24 -3.90
C ALA A 25 3.84 -16.91 -4.87
N THR A 26 2.65 -17.26 -4.40
CA THR A 26 1.60 -17.89 -5.20
C THR A 26 0.82 -16.85 -6.00
N VAL A 27 0.41 -15.74 -5.38
CA VAL A 27 -0.29 -14.66 -6.07
C VAL A 27 0.59 -14.01 -7.14
N ALA A 28 1.88 -13.81 -6.88
CA ALA A 28 2.84 -13.28 -7.85
C ALA A 28 3.11 -14.24 -9.04
N ARG A 29 2.92 -15.56 -8.86
CA ARG A 29 2.96 -16.52 -9.97
C ARG A 29 1.69 -16.49 -10.83
N GLN A 30 0.52 -16.31 -10.21
CA GLN A 30 -0.78 -16.31 -10.89
C GLN A 30 -1.10 -14.99 -11.60
N LYS A 31 -0.74 -13.84 -11.02
CA LYS A 31 -0.91 -12.53 -11.65
C LYS A 31 0.23 -12.28 -12.65
N HIS A 32 -0.15 -11.89 -13.87
CA HIS A 32 0.81 -11.55 -14.93
C HIS A 32 1.68 -10.36 -14.52
N ALA A 33 2.96 -10.40 -14.90
CA ALA A 33 3.88 -9.29 -14.68
C ALA A 33 3.34 -7.99 -15.33
N GLY A 34 3.51 -6.86 -14.65
CA GLY A 34 3.04 -5.55 -15.12
C GLY A 34 1.61 -5.14 -14.68
N ARG A 35 0.88 -5.96 -13.92
CA ARG A 35 -0.40 -5.55 -13.28
C ARG A 35 -0.21 -4.75 -11.99
N TRP A 36 0.83 -5.05 -11.22
CA TRP A 36 1.19 -4.29 -10.01
C TRP A 36 2.18 -3.17 -10.35
N ARG A 37 1.92 -1.98 -9.81
CA ARG A 37 2.77 -0.78 -10.01
C ARG A 37 3.82 -0.61 -8.92
N ALA A 38 3.49 -1.05 -7.71
CA ALA A 38 4.39 -1.17 -6.57
C ALA A 38 3.85 -2.25 -5.63
N ALA A 39 4.72 -2.80 -4.78
CA ALA A 39 4.34 -3.57 -3.60
C ALA A 39 4.64 -2.74 -2.36
N VAL A 40 3.65 -2.58 -1.49
CA VAL A 40 3.78 -1.83 -0.23
C VAL A 40 3.90 -2.82 0.92
N THR A 41 4.90 -2.63 1.79
CA THR A 41 5.19 -3.54 2.90
C THR A 41 5.67 -2.78 4.14
N SER A 42 5.83 -3.45 5.27
CA SER A 42 6.52 -2.90 6.45
C SER A 42 8.03 -3.17 6.36
N PHE A 43 8.85 -2.29 6.94
CA PHE A 43 10.31 -2.40 6.90
C PHE A 43 10.86 -3.78 7.33
N CYS A 44 10.28 -4.41 8.36
CA CYS A 44 10.68 -5.74 8.81
C CYS A 44 10.47 -6.87 7.78
N HIS A 45 9.57 -6.68 6.81
CA HIS A 45 9.28 -7.66 5.75
C HIS A 45 9.91 -7.26 4.39
N LEU A 46 10.58 -6.10 4.31
CA LEU A 46 11.13 -5.58 3.05
C LEU A 46 12.07 -6.59 2.34
N PRO A 47 13.09 -7.19 3.00
CA PRO A 47 14.02 -8.10 2.32
C PRO A 47 13.34 -9.37 1.79
N GLU A 48 12.30 -9.84 2.48
CA GLU A 48 11.54 -11.02 2.06
C GLU A 48 10.62 -10.73 0.88
N VAL A 49 9.93 -9.58 0.89
CA VAL A 49 9.07 -9.15 -0.24
C VAL A 49 9.92 -8.86 -1.48
N GLU A 50 11.08 -8.22 -1.35
CA GLU A 50 12.03 -8.00 -2.44
C GLU A 50 12.51 -9.32 -3.05
N ARG A 51 12.91 -10.29 -2.21
CA ARG A 51 13.30 -11.63 -2.66
C ARG A 51 12.18 -12.33 -3.43
N LEU A 52 10.94 -12.24 -2.96
CA LEU A 52 9.77 -12.88 -3.57
C LEU A 52 9.29 -12.21 -4.87
N LEU A 53 9.58 -10.92 -5.05
CA LEU A 53 9.23 -10.14 -6.25
C LEU A 53 10.43 -9.89 -7.18
N SER A 54 11.59 -10.45 -6.88
CA SER A 54 12.79 -10.34 -7.71
C SER A 54 12.52 -10.79 -9.15
N GLY A 55 13.06 -10.04 -10.12
CA GLY A 55 12.82 -10.26 -11.56
C GLY A 55 11.42 -9.92 -12.07
N ARG A 56 10.47 -9.46 -11.23
CA ARG A 56 9.09 -9.11 -11.66
C ARG A 56 8.91 -7.68 -12.16
N GLY A 57 9.91 -6.81 -11.97
CA GLY A 57 9.81 -5.38 -12.31
C GLY A 57 8.82 -4.59 -11.44
N VAL A 58 8.44 -5.13 -10.28
CA VAL A 58 7.55 -4.46 -9.30
C VAL A 58 8.43 -3.85 -8.21
N PRO A 59 8.49 -2.51 -8.07
CA PRO A 59 9.24 -1.88 -7.00
C PRO A 59 8.60 -2.17 -5.64
N VAL A 60 9.43 -2.49 -4.65
CA VAL A 60 8.98 -2.70 -3.26
C VAL A 60 9.25 -1.44 -2.46
N ILE A 61 8.24 -0.98 -1.73
CA ILE A 61 8.29 0.26 -0.94
C ILE A 61 7.89 -0.09 0.48
N ALA A 62 8.80 0.16 1.42
CA ALA A 62 8.51 0.02 2.85
C ALA A 62 7.86 1.30 3.38
N LEU A 63 6.75 1.15 4.10
CA LEU A 63 6.12 2.23 4.87
C LEU A 63 6.21 1.91 6.37
N LEU A 64 6.36 2.98 7.17
CA LEU A 64 6.18 2.92 8.61
C LEU A 64 4.68 3.08 8.92
N ALA A 65 4.21 2.27 9.85
CA ALA A 65 2.97 2.52 10.56
C ALA A 65 3.34 2.95 11.99
N GLU A 66 2.81 4.05 12.49
CA GLU A 66 3.12 4.60 13.81
C GLU A 66 1.86 4.60 14.68
N ALA A 67 2.03 4.78 15.99
CA ALA A 67 0.89 4.98 16.89
C ALA A 67 0.10 6.22 16.43
N HIS A 68 -1.23 6.18 16.49
CA HIS A 68 -2.05 7.32 16.12
C HIS A 68 -1.72 8.51 17.04
N LEU A 69 -1.63 9.72 16.46
CA LEU A 69 -1.43 10.95 17.22
C LEU A 69 -2.52 11.14 18.29
N GLU A 70 -3.76 10.70 18.01
CA GLU A 70 -4.83 10.69 19.01
C GLU A 70 -4.52 9.75 20.20
N THR A 71 -3.99 8.55 19.95
CA THR A 71 -3.56 7.63 21.01
C THR A 71 -2.40 8.23 21.81
N LEU A 72 -1.39 8.78 21.14
CA LEU A 72 -0.27 9.45 21.80
C LEU A 72 -0.74 10.64 22.66
N HIS A 73 -1.70 11.42 22.17
CA HIS A 73 -2.31 12.51 22.93
C HIS A 73 -3.09 11.99 24.16
N ARG A 74 -3.92 10.95 23.98
CA ARG A 74 -4.65 10.30 25.09
C ARG A 74 -3.68 9.73 26.14
N LEU A 75 -2.59 9.09 25.71
CA LEU A 75 -1.54 8.58 26.58
C LEU A 75 -0.83 9.72 27.33
N ALA A 76 -0.56 10.85 26.69
CA ALA A 76 0.07 12.02 27.30
C ALA A 76 -0.80 12.71 28.38
N GLN A 77 -2.12 12.50 28.36
CA GLN A 77 -3.05 13.01 29.39
C GLN A 77 -3.23 12.05 30.58
N LEU A 78 -2.60 10.87 30.58
CA LEU A 78 -2.68 9.92 31.71
C LEU A 78 -1.93 10.43 32.95
N PRO A 79 -2.32 10.00 34.17
CA PRO A 79 -1.58 10.30 35.39
C PRO A 79 -0.10 9.90 35.31
N SER A 80 0.77 10.66 35.99
CA SER A 80 2.20 10.34 36.03
C SER A 80 2.45 8.98 36.67
N GLY A 81 3.32 8.17 36.05
CA GLY A 81 3.63 6.80 36.44
C GLY A 81 2.67 5.74 35.90
N THR A 82 1.71 6.09 35.04
CA THR A 82 0.74 5.14 34.48
C THR A 82 1.45 4.04 33.67
N ARG A 83 1.18 2.78 34.01
CA ARG A 83 1.86 1.63 33.42
C ARG A 83 1.13 1.19 32.16
N VAL A 84 1.82 1.25 31.02
CA VAL A 84 1.25 0.96 29.71
C VAL A 84 1.82 -0.35 29.16
N GLY A 85 0.96 -1.26 28.75
CA GLY A 85 1.29 -2.47 28.02
C GLY A 85 0.81 -2.42 26.57
N VAL A 86 1.40 -3.25 25.72
CA VAL A 86 0.96 -3.40 24.33
C VAL A 86 0.58 -4.85 24.03
N ALA A 87 -0.52 -5.06 23.33
CA ALA A 87 -0.98 -6.39 22.92
C ALA A 87 -1.37 -6.42 21.44
N SER A 88 -0.95 -7.47 20.72
CA SER A 88 -1.38 -7.70 19.33
C SER A 88 -1.34 -9.18 18.99
N ALA A 89 -2.15 -9.63 18.03
CA ALA A 89 -2.16 -11.02 17.57
C ALA A 89 -0.78 -11.47 17.03
N ALA A 90 -0.04 -10.54 16.41
CA ALA A 90 1.33 -10.77 15.95
C ALA A 90 2.34 -10.06 16.86
N VAL A 91 3.33 -10.81 17.35
CA VAL A 91 4.39 -10.31 18.27
C VAL A 91 5.16 -9.13 17.66
N ALA A 92 5.52 -9.21 16.37
CA ALA A 92 6.17 -8.10 15.67
C ALA A 92 5.31 -6.83 15.62
N THR A 93 3.98 -6.97 15.50
CA THR A 93 3.06 -5.81 15.53
C THR A 93 2.99 -5.19 16.92
N ALA A 94 3.02 -6.00 17.98
CA ALA A 94 3.03 -5.53 19.36
C ALA A 94 4.33 -4.76 19.68
N HIS A 95 5.50 -5.31 19.37
CA HIS A 95 6.78 -4.61 19.57
C HIS A 95 6.91 -3.34 18.74
N ASN A 96 6.43 -3.33 17.50
CA ASN A 96 6.45 -2.12 16.68
C ASN A 96 5.58 -1.00 17.27
N LEU A 97 4.41 -1.31 17.84
CA LEU A 97 3.55 -0.33 18.50
C LEU A 97 4.14 0.13 19.85
N GLU A 98 4.69 -0.78 20.64
CA GLU A 98 5.50 -0.47 21.83
C GLU A 98 6.64 0.51 21.51
N HIS A 99 7.38 0.26 20.43
CA HIS A 99 8.46 1.12 19.98
C HIS A 99 7.96 2.50 19.49
N SER A 100 6.85 2.57 18.76
CA SER A 100 6.23 3.85 18.38
C SER A 100 5.81 4.69 19.61
N ILE A 101 5.26 4.06 20.65
CA ILE A 101 4.89 4.74 21.90
C ILE A 101 6.14 5.17 22.67
N ALA A 102 7.20 4.35 22.70
CA ALA A 102 8.47 4.69 23.35
C ALA A 102 9.14 5.90 22.68
N ASN A 103 9.16 5.93 21.34
CA ASN A 103 9.77 7.02 20.56
C ASN A 103 9.01 8.35 20.69
N ALA A 104 7.74 8.32 21.08
CA ALA A 104 6.98 9.54 21.40
C ALA A 104 7.45 10.23 22.70
N GLY A 105 8.30 9.59 23.50
CA GLY A 105 8.98 10.22 24.64
C GLY A 105 8.05 10.69 25.76
N LEU A 106 6.87 10.07 25.90
CA LEU A 106 5.82 10.48 26.83
C LEU A 106 6.28 10.33 28.30
N PRO A 107 6.51 11.42 29.04
CA PRO A 107 7.20 11.38 30.33
C PRO A 107 6.31 10.92 31.49
N ASN A 108 5.00 10.88 31.29
CA ASN A 108 4.00 10.53 32.28
C ASN A 108 3.68 9.02 32.33
N ILE A 109 4.16 8.23 31.37
CA ILE A 109 3.89 6.78 31.30
C ILE A 109 5.14 5.93 31.51
N VAL A 110 4.93 4.69 31.94
CA VAL A 110 5.97 3.65 32.02
C VAL A 110 5.57 2.50 31.11
N LEU A 111 6.30 2.28 30.02
CA LEU A 111 6.09 1.10 29.18
C LEU A 111 6.60 -0.16 29.90
N VAL A 112 5.70 -1.15 30.05
CA VAL A 112 5.96 -2.38 30.81
C VAL A 112 6.32 -3.58 29.91
N GLY A 113 5.88 -3.55 28.66
CA GLY A 113 6.17 -4.60 27.67
C GLY A 113 5.08 -4.79 26.61
N ALA A 114 5.47 -5.36 25.48
CA ALA A 114 4.58 -5.97 24.49
C ALA A 114 4.28 -7.46 24.79
N SER A 115 3.14 -7.94 24.31
CA SER A 115 2.75 -9.36 24.37
C SER A 115 1.88 -9.81 23.19
N PRO A 116 1.82 -11.11 22.87
CA PRO A 116 0.74 -11.68 22.07
C PRO A 116 -0.62 -11.37 22.71
N ALA A 117 -1.65 -11.10 21.91
CA ALA A 117 -3.02 -10.82 22.39
C ALA A 117 -3.77 -12.05 22.95
N GLN A 118 -3.08 -13.17 23.19
CA GLN A 118 -3.66 -14.41 23.70
C GLN A 118 -2.65 -15.16 24.59
N GLY A 119 -3.16 -16.06 25.44
CA GLY A 119 -2.35 -16.96 26.26
C GLY A 119 -1.69 -16.31 27.49
N ALA A 120 -0.80 -17.06 28.15
CA ALA A 120 -0.25 -16.70 29.45
C ALA A 120 0.62 -15.43 29.44
N ALA A 121 1.14 -15.01 28.29
CA ALA A 121 1.91 -13.77 28.16
C ALA A 121 1.02 -12.53 28.39
N LEU A 122 -0.16 -12.47 27.75
CA LEU A 122 -1.14 -11.41 27.98
C LEU A 122 -1.56 -11.37 29.46
N GLY A 123 -1.85 -12.54 30.05
CA GLY A 123 -2.26 -12.64 31.45
C GLY A 123 -1.21 -12.16 32.46
N ARG A 124 0.09 -12.23 32.12
CA ARG A 124 1.17 -11.61 32.91
C ARG A 124 1.28 -10.11 32.68
N LEU A 125 1.00 -9.62 31.46
CA LEU A 125 1.03 -8.20 31.14
C LEU A 125 -0.11 -7.46 31.83
N VAL A 126 -1.36 -7.93 31.67
CA VAL A 126 -2.59 -7.37 32.26
C VAL A 126 -2.45 -7.13 33.77
N ARG A 127 -1.77 -8.02 34.51
CA ARG A 127 -1.57 -7.90 35.97
C ARG A 127 -0.56 -6.82 36.38
N ARG A 128 0.19 -6.24 35.44
CA ARG A 128 1.30 -5.31 35.68
C ARG A 128 1.07 -3.91 35.11
N VAL A 129 -0.07 -3.69 34.44
CA VAL A 129 -0.36 -2.47 33.68
C VAL A 129 -1.71 -1.90 34.08
N ASP A 130 -1.87 -0.59 33.89
CA ASP A 130 -3.10 0.16 34.12
C ASP A 130 -3.84 0.39 32.78
N VAL A 131 -3.09 0.43 31.68
CA VAL A 131 -3.59 0.59 30.31
C VAL A 131 -2.98 -0.47 29.38
N ILE A 132 -3.77 -1.06 28.49
CA ILE A 132 -3.28 -1.81 27.33
C ILE A 132 -3.68 -1.09 26.04
N VAL A 133 -2.71 -0.85 25.17
CA VAL A 133 -2.93 -0.41 23.78
C VAL A 133 -2.90 -1.62 22.86
N CYS A 134 -3.91 -1.76 22.00
CA CYS A 134 -4.00 -2.88 21.06
C CYS A 134 -4.75 -2.52 19.76
N PRO A 135 -4.50 -3.20 18.63
CA PRO A 135 -5.33 -3.05 17.43
C PRO A 135 -6.76 -3.53 17.65
N THR A 136 -7.72 -3.05 16.85
CA THR A 136 -9.12 -3.47 16.89
C THR A 136 -9.26 -4.99 16.80
N ALA A 137 -8.47 -5.64 15.95
CA ALA A 137 -8.46 -7.10 15.78
C ALA A 137 -7.98 -7.89 17.01
N ALA A 138 -7.39 -7.24 18.02
CA ALA A 138 -6.99 -7.84 19.29
C ALA A 138 -7.92 -7.46 20.46
N ALA A 139 -8.82 -6.49 20.26
CA ALA A 139 -9.59 -5.83 21.33
C ALA A 139 -10.44 -6.80 22.15
N GLU A 140 -11.10 -7.76 21.50
CA GLU A 140 -11.99 -8.72 22.19
C GLU A 140 -11.22 -9.65 23.13
N TRP A 141 -10.11 -10.24 22.67
CA TRP A 141 -9.28 -11.12 23.51
C TRP A 141 -8.59 -10.36 24.64
N VAL A 142 -8.17 -9.11 24.38
CA VAL A 142 -7.61 -8.23 25.42
C VAL A 142 -8.67 -7.89 26.47
N ARG A 143 -9.87 -7.47 26.06
CA ARG A 143 -10.99 -7.15 26.98
C ARG A 143 -11.52 -8.36 27.74
N ALA A 144 -11.48 -9.55 27.16
CA ALA A 144 -11.90 -10.78 27.84
C ALA A 144 -10.98 -11.18 29.01
N LEU A 145 -9.70 -10.74 28.99
CA LEU A 145 -8.73 -11.01 30.04
C LEU A 145 -8.45 -9.79 30.94
N ALA A 146 -8.63 -8.58 30.41
CA ALA A 146 -8.56 -7.33 31.16
C ALA A 146 -9.78 -7.19 32.07
N GLY A 147 -9.57 -7.22 33.38
CA GLY A 147 -10.61 -6.84 34.34
C GLY A 147 -10.95 -5.35 34.24
N PRO A 148 -12.02 -4.88 34.92
CA PRO A 148 -12.49 -3.49 34.84
C PRO A 148 -11.47 -2.44 35.33
N ALA A 149 -10.40 -2.87 36.01
CA ALA A 149 -9.30 -2.01 36.46
C ALA A 149 -8.26 -1.68 35.36
N VAL A 150 -8.28 -2.37 34.21
CA VAL A 150 -7.31 -2.14 33.12
C VAL A 150 -8.02 -1.51 31.93
N GLN A 151 -7.64 -0.28 31.58
CA GLN A 151 -8.20 0.43 30.44
C GLN A 151 -7.67 -0.16 29.13
N VAL A 152 -8.57 -0.48 28.19
CA VAL A 152 -8.19 -0.94 26.85
C VAL A 152 -8.33 0.21 25.84
N MET A 153 -7.20 0.71 25.36
CA MET A 153 -7.11 1.67 24.26
C MET A 153 -6.93 0.96 22.92
N ILE A 154 -7.57 1.48 21.87
CA ILE A 154 -7.50 0.94 20.52
C ILE A 154 -6.57 1.80 19.66
N ASP A 155 -5.61 1.16 19.01
CA ASP A 155 -4.70 1.77 18.06
C ASP A 155 -4.41 0.80 16.90
N ASP A 156 -5.01 1.06 15.74
CA ASP A 156 -4.78 0.29 14.51
C ASP A 156 -3.54 0.75 13.70
N ARG A 157 -2.84 1.77 14.22
CA ARG A 157 -1.67 2.49 13.69
C ARG A 157 -1.93 3.26 12.40
N ALA A 158 -1.43 4.49 12.31
CA ALA A 158 -1.47 5.27 11.08
C ALA A 158 -0.25 4.98 10.20
N LEU A 159 -0.42 4.81 8.89
CA LEU A 159 0.69 4.99 7.96
C LEU A 159 1.18 6.44 8.00
N ASP A 160 2.51 6.64 7.96
CA ASP A 160 3.07 8.00 7.90
C ASP A 160 2.58 8.74 6.64
N GLN A 161 2.02 9.92 6.84
CA GLN A 161 1.41 10.74 5.80
C GLN A 161 2.45 11.16 4.74
N ARG A 162 3.68 11.50 5.15
CA ARG A 162 4.74 11.85 4.19
C ARG A 162 5.15 10.66 3.34
N ALA A 163 5.19 9.47 3.92
CA ALA A 163 5.47 8.24 3.19
C ALA A 163 4.34 7.88 2.19
N ILE A 164 3.07 8.18 2.49
CA ILE A 164 1.96 8.10 1.53
C ILE A 164 2.15 9.11 0.39
N GLU A 165 2.51 10.35 0.70
CA GLU A 165 2.76 11.40 -0.31
C GLU A 165 3.96 11.06 -1.22
N MET A 166 5.03 10.51 -0.66
CA MET A 166 6.18 9.99 -1.43
C MET A 166 5.78 8.82 -2.33
N LEU A 167 4.95 7.89 -1.83
CA LEU A 167 4.38 6.81 -2.64
C LEU A 167 3.52 7.37 -3.78
N ALA A 168 2.71 8.41 -3.54
CA ALA A 168 1.95 9.11 -4.58
C ALA A 168 2.87 9.65 -5.68
N ALA A 169 3.93 10.37 -5.30
CA ALA A 169 4.88 10.96 -6.24
C ALA A 169 5.60 9.90 -7.10
N LEU A 170 6.00 8.77 -6.50
CA LEU A 170 6.59 7.63 -7.22
C LEU A 170 5.60 7.02 -8.23
N LEU A 171 4.34 6.82 -7.83
CA LEU A 171 3.29 6.29 -8.69
C LEU A 171 2.88 7.26 -9.81
N VAL A 172 3.00 8.58 -9.60
CA VAL A 172 2.77 9.59 -10.66
C VAL A 172 3.92 9.59 -11.67
N ARG A 173 5.19 9.59 -11.23
CA ARG A 173 6.35 9.52 -12.13
C ARG A 173 6.29 8.31 -13.07
N GLN A 174 5.99 7.14 -12.53
CA GLN A 174 5.81 5.89 -13.30
C GLN A 174 4.64 5.92 -14.31
N ASN A 175 3.72 6.88 -14.24
CA ASN A 175 2.70 7.09 -15.28
C ASN A 175 3.24 7.96 -16.43
N GLY A 176 4.11 8.93 -16.14
CA GLY A 176 4.74 9.80 -17.15
C GLY A 176 5.83 9.11 -17.97
N ASP A 177 6.63 8.24 -17.34
CA ASP A 177 7.74 7.53 -18.00
C ASP A 177 7.29 6.32 -18.84
N ARG A 178 5.98 6.00 -18.87
CA ARG A 178 5.43 4.97 -19.75
C ARG A 178 5.26 5.58 -21.15
N PRO A 179 5.92 5.07 -22.21
CA PRO A 179 5.59 5.50 -23.56
C PRO A 179 4.11 5.26 -23.79
N ALA A 180 3.38 6.29 -24.21
CA ALA A 180 1.97 6.14 -24.57
C ALA A 180 1.87 4.99 -25.57
N ALA A 181 1.11 3.95 -25.23
CA ALA A 181 1.01 2.77 -26.08
C ALA A 181 0.58 3.23 -27.47
N ALA A 182 1.44 3.00 -28.47
CA ALA A 182 1.19 3.45 -29.82
C ALA A 182 -0.21 2.98 -30.24
N PRO A 183 -1.04 3.86 -30.85
CA PRO A 183 -2.39 3.49 -31.23
C PRO A 183 -2.33 2.22 -32.09
N PRO A 184 -3.24 1.25 -31.89
CA PRO A 184 -3.21 0.01 -32.65
C PRO A 184 -3.18 0.34 -34.14
N ALA A 185 -2.27 -0.31 -34.88
CA ALA A 185 -2.03 -0.06 -36.31
C ALA A 185 -3.28 -0.38 -37.15
N GLY A 186 -4.22 0.55 -37.15
CA GLY A 186 -5.55 0.43 -37.68
C GLY A 186 -5.54 0.50 -39.20
N GLN A 187 -5.63 -0.68 -39.81
CA GLN A 187 -6.17 -0.87 -41.16
C GLN A 187 -5.51 -0.04 -42.26
N ARG A 188 -4.43 -0.63 -42.78
CA ARG A 188 -3.90 -0.44 -44.14
C ARG A 188 -5.04 -0.19 -45.14
N ARG A 189 -5.31 1.08 -45.47
CA ARG A 189 -6.37 1.49 -46.40
C ARG A 189 -6.06 0.88 -47.77
N LEU A 190 -6.86 -0.11 -48.18
CA LEU A 190 -6.74 -0.71 -49.50
C LEU A 190 -7.02 0.37 -50.56
N SER A 191 -6.02 0.65 -51.38
CA SER A 191 -6.14 1.59 -52.50
C SER A 191 -7.24 1.14 -53.45
N PRO A 192 -8.17 2.02 -53.89
CA PRO A 192 -9.10 1.69 -54.96
C PRO A 192 -8.31 1.38 -56.24
N ARG A 193 -8.49 0.18 -56.80
CA ARG A 193 -8.04 -0.14 -58.15
C ARG A 193 -8.72 0.81 -59.15
N PRO A 194 -8.00 1.36 -60.15
CA PRO A 194 -8.65 2.10 -61.23
C PRO A 194 -9.50 1.16 -62.08
N SER A 195 -10.80 1.47 -62.22
CA SER A 195 -11.70 0.75 -63.12
C SER A 195 -11.45 1.15 -64.57
N ASN A 196 -11.21 0.16 -65.42
CA ASN A 196 -10.79 0.34 -66.81
C ASN A 196 -12.01 0.49 -67.74
N GLY A 197 -12.49 1.71 -67.95
CA GLY A 197 -13.65 2.03 -68.80
C GLY A 197 -13.25 2.53 -70.20
N ARG A 198 -13.43 1.70 -71.24
CA ARG A 198 -13.21 2.07 -72.65
C ARG A 198 -14.50 2.53 -73.35
N GLN A 199 -14.51 3.75 -73.90
CA GLN A 199 -15.27 4.18 -75.10
C GLN A 199 -14.70 5.56 -75.53
N ARG A 200 -13.91 5.72 -76.62
CA ARG A 200 -14.12 5.60 -78.09
C ARG A 200 -14.77 6.82 -78.79
N GLY A 201 -13.93 7.63 -79.47
CA GLY A 201 -14.26 8.59 -80.56
C GLY A 201 -14.93 9.91 -80.12
N ARG A 202 -14.80 11.08 -80.77
CA ARG A 202 -14.06 11.62 -81.95
C ARG A 202 -13.82 13.14 -81.68
N GLY A 203 -12.94 13.91 -82.36
CA GLY A 203 -11.92 13.63 -83.37
C GLY A 203 -11.59 14.87 -84.25
N GLY A 204 -10.31 15.27 -84.35
CA GLY A 204 -9.82 16.50 -85.05
C GLY A 204 -9.16 17.50 -84.06
N THR A 205 -8.13 18.31 -84.40
CA THR A 205 -7.37 18.50 -85.66
C THR A 205 -5.94 19.01 -85.36
N ARG A 206 -4.99 18.85 -86.31
CA ARG A 206 -3.57 19.33 -86.31
C ARG A 206 -3.34 20.79 -85.87
N ALA A 207 -2.18 21.10 -85.25
CA ALA A 207 -1.07 21.87 -85.88
C ALA A 207 0.22 22.09 -85.02
N THR A 208 1.36 21.86 -85.68
CA THR A 208 2.78 22.30 -85.53
C THR A 208 3.27 23.36 -84.51
N VAL A 209 4.19 22.93 -83.62
CA VAL A 209 5.62 23.32 -83.44
C VAL A 209 6.16 24.70 -83.92
N ARG A 210 6.91 25.38 -83.02
CA ARG A 210 7.88 26.52 -83.17
C ARG A 210 7.33 27.83 -83.77
N GLY A 211 7.83 29.02 -83.41
CA GLY A 211 8.95 29.37 -82.53
C GLY A 211 9.94 30.32 -83.20
N GLN A 212 9.87 31.60 -82.82
CA GLN A 212 10.92 32.62 -82.89
C GLN A 212 10.80 33.47 -81.62
#